data_AF-A0A535PIF2-F1
#
_entry.id   AF-A0A535PIF2-F1
#
_cell.length_a   1.000
_cell.length_b   1.000
_cell.length_c   1.000
_cell.angle_alpha   90.00
_cell.angle_beta   90.00
_cell.angle_gamma   90.00
#
_symmetry.space_group_name_H-M   'P 1'
#
loop_
_entity.id
_entity.type
_entity.pdbx_description
1 polymer ?
#
loop_
_entity_poly.entity_id
_entity_poly.type
_entity_poly.pdbx_seq_one_letter_code
_entity_poly.pdbx_strand_id
1 'polypeptide(L)'
;MIFAGMRLVKGFKVSALVALAVPALLALTAITTLADSSPARTALPGDPTRGATLYGQNCATCHGVNLEGGIGAVLNPIDKLPGVANPLDPDFLISIITNGRQPQPGDPKSIAMPAKGGNANLTGQDIKDLAAYIIQQNQNPGGAPLSANELAKRTMLWVGIGIVGMVFITYLLAQYNMRWIARRAAARHR
;
A
#
# COMPACT_ATOMS: atom_id res chain seq x y z
N MET A 1 -3.32 -17.86 -60.80
CA MET A 1 -4.34 -16.98 -60.16
C MET A 1 -4.48 -17.42 -58.70
N ILE A 2 -4.87 -16.49 -57.80
CA ILE A 2 -5.05 -16.64 -56.34
C ILE A 2 -3.90 -16.07 -55.50
N PHE A 3 -3.82 -14.74 -55.42
CA PHE A 3 -3.41 -14.05 -54.20
C PHE A 3 -4.64 -13.29 -53.69
N ALA A 4 -5.34 -13.88 -52.71
CA ALA A 4 -6.47 -13.25 -52.05
C ALA A 4 -5.94 -12.17 -51.09
N GLY A 5 -6.09 -10.91 -51.49
CA GLY A 5 -5.75 -9.76 -50.67
C GLY A 5 -6.58 -9.74 -49.38
N MET A 6 -5.90 -9.79 -48.25
CA MET A 6 -6.44 -9.51 -46.94
C MET A 6 -6.92 -8.05 -46.93
N ARG A 7 -8.22 -7.82 -47.14
CA ARG A 7 -8.84 -6.50 -47.06
C ARG A 7 -8.81 -6.04 -45.60
N LEU A 8 -7.77 -5.28 -45.26
CA LEU A 8 -7.65 -4.61 -43.97
C LEU A 8 -8.84 -3.64 -43.81
N VAL A 9 -9.63 -3.87 -42.78
CA VAL A 9 -10.95 -3.28 -42.55
C VAL A 9 -10.83 -1.75 -42.48
N LYS A 10 -11.36 -1.09 -43.51
CA LYS A 10 -11.43 0.36 -43.65
C LYS A 10 -12.55 0.88 -42.76
N GLY A 11 -12.24 1.43 -41.58
CA GLY A 11 -13.23 2.26 -40.88
C GLY A 11 -13.29 2.24 -39.36
N PHE A 12 -12.35 1.66 -38.61
CA PHE A 12 -12.35 1.85 -37.16
C PHE A 12 -11.85 3.27 -36.84
N LYS A 13 -12.80 4.23 -36.76
CA LYS A 13 -12.55 5.65 -36.55
C LYS A 13 -11.81 5.81 -35.23
N VAL A 14 -10.59 6.36 -35.26
CA VAL A 14 -9.79 6.74 -34.08
C VAL A 14 -10.62 7.57 -33.07
N SER A 15 -11.61 8.31 -33.56
CA SER A 15 -12.60 9.05 -32.76
C SER A 15 -13.44 8.18 -31.81
N ALA A 16 -13.73 6.92 -32.15
CA ALA A 16 -14.48 6.00 -31.28
C ALA A 16 -13.61 5.49 -30.12
N LEU A 17 -12.30 5.36 -30.32
CA LEU A 17 -11.35 4.99 -29.27
C LEU A 17 -11.13 6.15 -28.29
N VAL A 18 -11.07 7.40 -28.78
CA VAL A 18 -10.92 8.59 -27.92
C VAL A 18 -12.21 8.90 -27.14
N ALA A 19 -13.38 8.74 -27.75
CA ALA A 19 -14.67 9.00 -27.10
C ALA A 19 -14.99 8.03 -25.95
N LEU A 20 -14.42 6.83 -25.96
CA LEU A 20 -14.52 5.88 -24.85
C LEU A 20 -13.36 6.01 -23.85
N ALA A 21 -12.15 6.33 -24.32
CA ALA A 21 -10.97 6.44 -23.47
C ALA A 21 -11.01 7.63 -22.50
N VAL A 22 -11.54 8.79 -22.90
CA VAL A 22 -11.61 9.98 -22.04
C VAL A 22 -12.58 9.80 -20.85
N PRO A 23 -13.84 9.37 -21.04
CA PRO A 23 -14.72 9.09 -19.90
C PRO A 23 -14.26 7.88 -19.08
N ALA A 24 -13.62 6.88 -19.68
CA ALA A 24 -13.03 5.77 -18.93
C ALA A 24 -11.86 6.22 -18.05
N LEU A 25 -11.01 7.13 -18.53
CA LEU A 25 -9.89 7.69 -17.76
C LEU A 25 -10.37 8.61 -16.64
N LEU A 26 -11.39 9.43 -16.89
CA LEU A 26 -12.04 10.26 -15.87
C LEU A 26 -12.76 9.43 -14.81
N ALA A 27 -13.46 8.36 -15.22
CA ALA A 27 -14.07 7.41 -14.31
C ALA A 27 -13.00 6.72 -13.45
N LEU A 28 -11.86 6.32 -14.04
CA LEU A 28 -10.75 5.72 -13.29
C LEU A 28 -10.17 6.69 -12.24
N THR A 29 -10.01 7.97 -12.58
CA THR A 29 -9.57 8.98 -11.61
C THR A 29 -10.59 9.24 -10.50
N ALA A 30 -11.90 9.20 -10.81
CA ALA A 30 -12.95 9.39 -9.82
C ALA A 30 -13.03 8.20 -8.84
N ILE A 31 -12.82 6.97 -9.33
CA ILE A 31 -12.81 5.78 -8.46
C ILE A 31 -11.61 5.81 -7.50
N THR A 32 -10.47 6.38 -7.91
CA THR A 32 -9.31 6.54 -7.01
C THR A 32 -9.49 7.64 -5.96
N THR A 33 -10.27 8.69 -6.22
CA THR A 33 -10.52 9.76 -5.23
C THR A 33 -11.55 9.37 -4.18
N LEU A 34 -12.53 8.51 -4.51
CA LEU A 34 -13.49 7.99 -3.52
C LEU A 34 -12.88 6.91 -2.60
N ALA A 35 -11.80 6.26 -3.03
CA ALA A 35 -11.09 5.24 -2.26
C ALA A 35 -10.28 5.78 -1.07
N ASP A 36 -10.11 7.11 -0.96
CA ASP A 36 -9.42 7.75 0.17
C ASP A 36 -10.36 8.12 1.32
N SER A 37 -11.58 7.58 1.31
CA SER A 37 -12.46 7.52 2.48
C SER A 37 -11.91 6.49 3.47
N SER A 38 -10.70 6.73 3.98
CA SER A 38 -10.09 5.93 5.03
C SER A 38 -11.08 5.93 6.20
N PRO A 39 -11.53 4.77 6.71
CA PRO A 39 -12.27 4.74 7.96
C PRO A 39 -11.44 5.50 8.99
N ALA A 40 -12.10 6.33 9.81
CA ALA A 40 -11.45 7.17 10.80
C ALA A 40 -10.40 6.34 11.54
N ARG A 41 -9.11 6.57 11.22
CA ARG A 41 -8.02 5.84 11.84
C ARG A 41 -8.14 6.16 13.32
N THR A 42 -8.28 5.13 14.16
CA THR A 42 -8.23 5.32 15.61
C THR A 42 -6.99 6.16 15.91
N ALA A 43 -7.16 7.25 16.65
CA ALA A 43 -6.04 8.12 17.00
C ALA A 43 -4.96 7.26 17.66
N LEU A 44 -3.79 7.18 17.01
CA LEU A 44 -2.69 6.37 17.49
C LEU A 44 -2.07 7.05 18.73
N PRO A 45 -1.58 6.28 19.71
CA PRO A 45 -0.98 6.82 20.93
C PRO A 45 0.38 7.52 20.71
N GLY A 46 1.00 7.35 19.55
CA GLY A 46 2.34 7.82 19.20
C GLY A 46 2.63 7.74 17.70
N ASP A 47 3.91 7.89 17.32
CA ASP A 47 4.37 7.82 15.93
C ASP A 47 4.71 6.36 15.53
N PRO A 48 3.91 5.73 14.64
CA PRO A 48 4.17 4.36 14.23
C PRO A 48 5.45 4.19 13.38
N THR A 49 5.95 5.26 12.75
CA THR A 49 7.19 5.21 11.94
C THR A 49 8.40 5.01 12.84
N ARG A 50 8.46 5.80 13.92
CA ARG A 50 9.45 5.62 14.99
C ARG A 50 9.24 4.27 15.68
N GLY A 51 8.00 3.89 15.94
CA GLY A 51 7.63 2.59 16.49
C GLY A 51 8.17 1.41 15.69
N ALA A 52 8.08 1.44 14.36
CA ALA A 52 8.62 0.38 13.49
C ALA A 52 10.13 0.19 13.66
N THR A 53 10.88 1.30 13.78
CA THR A 53 12.33 1.26 13.99
C THR A 53 12.68 0.65 15.35
N LEU A 54 11.99 1.09 16.41
CA LEU A 54 12.17 0.57 17.76
C LEU A 54 11.76 -0.91 17.85
N TYR A 55 10.70 -1.32 17.16
CA TYR A 55 10.23 -2.69 17.14
C TYR A 55 11.28 -3.62 16.53
N GLY A 56 11.88 -3.23 15.41
CA GLY A 56 12.97 -3.98 14.77
C GLY A 56 14.17 -4.20 15.69
N GLN A 57 14.47 -3.23 16.56
CA GLN A 57 15.61 -3.29 17.48
C GLN A 57 15.34 -4.09 18.76
N ASN A 58 14.10 -4.09 19.25
CA ASN A 58 13.80 -4.56 20.62
C ASN A 58 12.80 -5.72 20.68
N CYS A 59 12.01 -5.95 19.63
CA CYS A 59 10.83 -6.83 19.69
C CYS A 59 10.85 -7.93 18.62
N ALA A 60 11.36 -7.60 17.43
CA ALA A 60 11.30 -8.48 16.25
C ALA A 60 12.02 -9.82 16.45
N THR A 61 13.06 -9.87 17.29
CA THR A 61 13.79 -11.13 17.61
C THR A 61 12.87 -12.20 18.19
N CYS A 62 11.84 -11.80 18.95
CA CYS A 62 10.90 -12.73 19.57
C CYS A 62 9.57 -12.81 18.81
N HIS A 63 9.08 -11.67 18.31
CA HIS A 63 7.75 -11.54 17.72
C HIS A 63 7.73 -11.56 16.18
N GLY A 64 8.89 -11.76 15.54
CA GLY A 64 9.03 -11.75 14.09
C GLY A 64 9.15 -10.33 13.51
N VAL A 65 9.71 -10.20 12.32
CA VAL A 65 9.91 -8.89 11.66
C VAL A 65 8.58 -8.28 11.21
N ASN A 66 7.60 -9.12 10.90
CA ASN A 66 6.28 -8.78 10.41
C ASN A 66 5.17 -9.03 11.44
N LEU A 67 5.52 -9.17 12.73
CA LEU A 67 4.59 -9.48 13.82
C LEU A 67 3.97 -10.89 13.72
N GLU A 68 4.59 -11.78 12.94
CA GLU A 68 4.15 -13.16 12.68
C GLU A 68 4.39 -14.12 13.85
N GLY A 69 5.02 -13.63 14.92
CA GLY A 69 5.37 -14.41 16.11
C GLY A 69 6.65 -15.23 15.95
N GLY A 70 6.87 -16.14 16.89
CA GLY A 70 8.04 -17.01 16.92
C GLY A 70 8.20 -17.60 18.31
N ILE A 71 9.23 -17.11 19.03
CA ILE A 71 9.40 -17.33 20.46
C ILE A 71 8.23 -16.66 21.21
N GLY A 72 7.96 -15.40 20.88
CA GLY A 72 6.82 -14.64 21.36
C GLY A 72 5.54 -14.97 20.59
N ALA A 73 4.42 -14.48 21.12
CA ALA A 73 3.10 -14.62 20.49
C ALA A 73 3.03 -13.83 19.17
N VAL A 74 2.08 -14.23 18.30
CA VAL A 74 1.73 -13.47 17.10
C VAL A 74 1.15 -12.12 17.51
N LEU A 75 1.62 -11.05 16.88
CA LEU A 75 1.15 -9.69 17.13
C LEU A 75 0.37 -9.11 15.95
N ASN A 76 0.28 -9.80 14.81
CA ASN A 76 -0.60 -9.44 13.70
C ASN A 76 -1.13 -10.68 12.93
N PRO A 77 -2.43 -10.99 13.02
CA PRO A 77 -3.38 -10.42 13.98
C PRO A 77 -3.04 -10.84 15.41
N ILE A 78 -3.32 -9.99 16.40
CA ILE A 78 -3.19 -10.39 17.81
C ILE A 78 -4.26 -11.45 18.13
N ASP A 79 -3.82 -12.59 18.66
CA ASP A 79 -4.70 -13.66 19.13
C ASP A 79 -5.60 -13.19 20.29
N LYS A 80 -6.78 -13.80 20.42
CA LYS A 80 -7.66 -13.52 21.57
C LYS A 80 -6.99 -13.96 22.87
N LEU A 81 -6.80 -13.00 23.77
CA LEU A 81 -6.26 -13.24 25.10
C LEU A 81 -7.41 -13.42 26.12
N PRO A 82 -7.33 -14.40 27.03
CA PRO A 82 -8.32 -14.59 28.09
C PRO A 82 -8.46 -13.33 28.96
N GLY A 83 -9.69 -12.85 29.17
CA GLY A 83 -9.97 -11.68 30.01
C GLY A 83 -9.62 -10.31 29.39
N VAL A 84 -9.22 -10.26 28.12
CA VAL A 84 -8.92 -9.01 27.41
C VAL A 84 -10.07 -8.67 26.46
N ALA A 85 -10.77 -7.57 26.73
CA ALA A 85 -11.89 -7.13 25.91
C ALA A 85 -11.46 -6.63 24.52
N ASN A 86 -10.37 -5.85 24.46
CA ASN A 86 -9.79 -5.36 23.22
C ASN A 86 -8.26 -5.42 23.28
N PRO A 87 -7.61 -6.35 22.56
CA PRO A 87 -6.16 -6.46 22.52
C PRO A 87 -5.46 -5.29 21.78
N LEU A 88 -6.21 -4.50 21.02
CA LEU A 88 -5.71 -3.30 20.32
C LEU A 88 -5.94 -2.00 21.11
N ASP A 89 -6.41 -2.11 22.35
CA ASP A 89 -6.52 -0.95 23.22
C ASP A 89 -5.12 -0.35 23.52
N PRO A 90 -4.91 0.97 23.29
CA PRO A 90 -3.61 1.60 23.50
C PRO A 90 -3.08 1.44 24.92
N ASP A 91 -3.92 1.62 25.93
CA ASP A 91 -3.50 1.55 27.33
C ASP A 91 -3.13 0.13 27.73
N PHE A 92 -3.90 -0.86 27.24
CA PHE A 92 -3.54 -2.27 27.37
C PHE A 92 -2.16 -2.56 26.76
N LEU A 93 -1.93 -2.19 25.50
CA LEU A 93 -0.65 -2.44 24.82
C LEU A 93 0.52 -1.74 25.52
N ILE A 94 0.36 -0.47 25.90
CA ILE A 94 1.38 0.30 26.63
C ILE A 94 1.69 -0.39 27.96
N SER A 95 0.68 -0.86 28.69
CA SER A 95 0.89 -1.56 29.96
C SER A 95 1.65 -2.87 29.78
N ILE A 96 1.30 -3.68 28.79
CA ILE A 96 2.01 -4.94 28.49
C ILE A 96 3.45 -4.69 28.05
N ILE A 97 3.70 -3.70 27.18
CA ILE A 97 5.06 -3.36 26.74
C ILE A 97 5.88 -2.82 27.93
N THR A 98 5.28 -1.99 28.78
CA THR A 98 5.98 -1.38 29.92
C THR A 98 6.37 -2.40 30.96
N ASN A 99 5.43 -3.25 31.37
CA ASN A 99 5.59 -4.14 32.52
C ASN A 99 6.02 -5.56 32.12
N GLY A 100 5.89 -5.91 30.83
CA GLY A 100 5.95 -7.28 30.39
C GLY A 100 4.67 -8.03 30.76
N ARG A 101 4.64 -9.33 30.46
CA ARG A 101 3.49 -10.18 30.74
C ARG A 101 3.94 -11.60 31.09
N GLN A 102 3.52 -12.08 32.25
CA GLN A 102 3.69 -13.48 32.62
C GLN A 102 2.62 -14.33 31.91
N PRO A 103 2.97 -15.55 31.48
CA PRO A 103 2.01 -16.43 30.83
C PRO A 103 0.87 -16.77 31.80
N GLN A 104 -0.35 -16.74 31.29
CA GLN A 104 -1.60 -17.07 31.96
C GLN A 104 -2.19 -18.34 31.34
N PRO A 105 -3.01 -19.09 32.09
CA PRO A 105 -3.78 -20.21 31.53
C PRO A 105 -4.64 -19.75 30.35
N GLY A 106 -4.47 -20.41 29.19
CA GLY A 106 -5.19 -20.08 27.96
C GLY A 106 -4.46 -19.15 26.99
N ASP A 107 -3.24 -18.72 27.31
CA ASP A 107 -2.42 -17.96 26.37
C ASP A 107 -1.84 -18.83 25.25
N PRO A 108 -1.60 -18.26 24.05
CA PRO A 108 -1.01 -18.97 22.93
C PRO A 108 0.46 -19.38 23.17
N LYS A 109 1.15 -18.72 24.12
CA LYS A 109 2.55 -18.98 24.46
C LYS A 109 2.74 -18.99 25.97
N SER A 110 3.53 -19.94 26.45
CA SER A 110 3.86 -20.11 27.88
C SER A 110 5.20 -19.44 28.26
N ILE A 111 5.68 -18.47 27.48
CA ILE A 111 6.90 -17.73 27.77
C ILE A 111 6.57 -16.35 28.35
N ALA A 112 7.33 -15.93 29.36
CA ALA A 112 7.22 -14.60 29.92
C ALA A 112 7.77 -13.55 28.94
N MET A 113 6.96 -12.53 28.66
CA MET A 113 7.41 -11.34 27.96
C MET A 113 8.12 -10.42 28.95
N PRO A 114 9.39 -10.05 28.74
CA PRO A 114 10.11 -9.15 29.64
C PRO A 114 9.58 -7.72 29.54
N ALA A 115 9.70 -6.97 30.64
CA ALA A 115 9.41 -5.55 30.68
C ALA A 115 10.24 -4.80 29.63
N LYS A 116 9.59 -3.89 28.89
CA LYS A 116 10.18 -3.08 27.81
C LYS A 116 10.93 -3.90 26.74
N GLY A 117 10.53 -5.17 26.52
CA GLY A 117 11.25 -6.05 25.60
C GLY A 117 12.69 -6.36 26.01
N GLY A 118 13.03 -6.17 27.29
CA GLY A 118 14.39 -6.33 27.81
C GLY A 118 15.28 -5.08 27.69
N ASN A 119 14.78 -3.98 27.10
CA ASN A 119 15.53 -2.73 27.00
C ASN A 119 15.02 -1.68 28.01
N ALA A 120 15.76 -1.55 29.12
CA ALA A 120 15.43 -0.60 30.18
C ALA A 120 15.45 0.88 29.71
N ASN A 121 16.18 1.19 28.65
CA ASN A 121 16.38 2.56 28.14
C ASN A 121 15.20 3.08 27.33
N LEU A 122 14.20 2.25 26.99
CA LEU A 122 13.00 2.74 26.31
C LEU A 122 12.23 3.72 27.19
N THR A 123 11.96 4.89 26.64
CA THR A 123 11.18 5.95 27.31
C THR A 123 9.69 5.68 27.21
N GLY A 124 8.88 6.41 27.99
CA GLY A 124 7.43 6.33 27.89
C GLY A 124 6.89 6.71 26.49
N GLN A 125 7.58 7.61 25.78
CA GLN A 125 7.21 7.96 24.41
C GLN A 125 7.54 6.83 23.44
N ASP A 126 8.71 6.20 23.58
CA ASP A 126 9.10 5.07 22.73
C ASP A 126 8.10 3.90 22.86
N ILE A 127 7.56 3.68 24.06
CA ILE A 127 6.53 2.66 24.30
C ILE A 127 5.21 3.01 23.59
N LYS A 128 4.81 4.29 23.59
CA LYS A 128 3.63 4.75 22.85
C LYS A 128 3.81 4.61 21.35
N ASP A 129 5.00 4.93 20.84
CA ASP A 129 5.34 4.78 19.43
C ASP A 129 5.32 3.29 19.02
N LEU A 130 5.83 2.40 19.87
CA LEU A 130 5.73 0.94 19.68
C LEU A 130 4.27 0.45 19.63
N ALA A 131 3.44 0.90 20.59
CA ALA A 131 2.02 0.55 20.61
C ALA A 131 1.29 1.08 19.35
N ALA A 132 1.59 2.30 18.92
CA ALA A 132 1.07 2.88 17.69
C ALA A 132 1.41 2.04 16.46
N TYR A 133 2.65 1.55 16.35
CA TYR A 133 3.07 0.66 15.26
C TYR A 133 2.30 -0.65 15.25
N ILE A 134 2.15 -1.32 16.40
CA ILE A 134 1.42 -2.59 16.52
C ILE A 134 -0.05 -2.39 16.13
N ILE A 135 -0.70 -1.34 16.63
CA ILE A 135 -2.09 -1.01 16.29
C ILE A 135 -2.23 -0.77 14.78
N GLN A 136 -1.37 0.08 14.21
CA GLN A 136 -1.41 0.39 12.78
C GLN A 136 -1.28 -0.86 11.91
N GLN A 137 -0.41 -1.78 12.30
CA GLN A 137 -0.15 -3.01 11.55
C GLN A 137 -1.31 -4.00 11.60
N ASN A 138 -2.04 -4.05 12.72
CA ASN A 138 -3.28 -4.84 12.86
C ASN A 138 -4.47 -4.20 12.14
N GLN A 139 -4.51 -2.88 12.03
CA GLN A 139 -5.55 -2.16 11.27
C GLN A 139 -5.37 -2.33 9.75
N ASN A 140 -4.15 -2.61 9.29
CA ASN A 140 -3.83 -2.85 7.88
C ASN A 140 -3.12 -4.20 7.70
N PRO A 141 -3.80 -5.34 7.86
CA PRO A 141 -3.20 -6.66 7.65
C PRO A 141 -2.75 -6.80 6.19
N GLY A 142 -1.43 -6.72 5.94
CA GLY A 142 -0.81 -6.71 4.61
C GLY A 142 -0.26 -5.34 4.15
N GLY A 143 -0.49 -4.29 4.94
CA GLY A 143 0.01 -2.93 4.70
C GLY A 143 1.09 -2.56 5.70
N ALA A 144 2.22 -3.27 5.71
CA ALA A 144 3.43 -2.71 6.31
C ALA A 144 3.61 -1.28 5.75
N PRO A 145 3.93 -0.26 6.57
CA PRO A 145 4.23 1.05 6.03
C PRO A 145 5.36 0.86 5.02
N LEU A 146 5.04 1.02 3.74
CA LEU A 146 6.01 0.97 2.67
C LEU A 146 7.12 1.92 3.10
N SER A 147 8.33 1.40 3.29
CA SER A 147 9.47 2.23 3.63
C SER A 147 9.51 3.41 2.66
N ALA A 148 10.04 4.57 3.07
CA ALA A 148 10.09 5.75 2.19
C ALA A 148 10.62 5.42 0.78
N ASN A 149 11.53 4.45 0.68
CA ASN A 149 12.06 3.92 -0.56
C ASN A 149 11.03 3.13 -1.40
N GLU A 150 10.14 2.37 -0.77
CA GLU A 150 9.11 1.59 -1.44
C GLU A 150 7.92 2.46 -1.90
N LEU A 151 7.58 3.50 -1.12
CA LEU A 151 6.68 4.57 -1.56
C LEU A 151 7.27 5.36 -2.74
N ALA A 152 8.57 5.65 -2.69
CA ALA A 152 9.28 6.30 -3.79
C ALA A 152 9.26 5.44 -5.06
N LYS A 153 9.55 4.13 -4.98
CA LYS A 153 9.45 3.21 -6.12
C LYS A 153 8.05 3.15 -6.72
N ARG A 154 7.01 3.06 -5.87
CA ARG A 154 5.62 3.03 -6.35
C ARG A 154 5.26 4.33 -7.08
N THR A 155 5.68 5.47 -6.53
CA THR A 155 5.51 6.77 -7.19
C THR A 155 6.28 6.85 -8.50
N MET A 156 7.54 6.40 -8.54
CA MET A 156 8.37 6.37 -9.74
C MET A 156 7.77 5.48 -10.84
N LEU A 157 7.20 4.33 -10.47
CA LEU A 157 6.53 3.43 -11.41
C LEU A 157 5.33 4.13 -12.08
N TRP A 158 4.47 4.77 -11.30
CA TRP A 158 3.30 5.47 -11.84
C TRP A 158 3.67 6.70 -12.67
N VAL A 159 4.69 7.47 -12.25
CA VAL A 159 5.23 8.59 -13.04
C VAL A 159 5.82 8.08 -14.36
N GLY A 160 6.56 6.98 -14.33
CA GLY A 160 7.12 6.36 -15.54
C GLY A 160 6.04 5.91 -16.53
N ILE A 161 5.00 5.22 -16.04
CA ILE A 161 3.84 4.84 -16.87
C ILE A 161 3.16 6.07 -17.47
N GLY A 162 2.99 7.14 -16.69
CA GLY A 162 2.42 8.40 -17.17
C GLY A 162 3.22 9.04 -18.31
N ILE A 163 4.55 9.11 -18.16
CA ILE A 163 5.45 9.65 -19.19
C ILE A 163 5.38 8.80 -20.46
N VAL A 164 5.49 7.47 -20.34
CA VAL A 164 5.43 6.56 -21.49
C VAL A 164 4.08 6.68 -22.20
N GLY A 165 2.98 6.75 -21.43
CA GLY A 165 1.64 6.98 -21.97
C GLY A 165 1.54 8.31 -22.72
N MET A 166 2.09 9.39 -22.17
CA MET A 166 2.09 10.70 -22.82
C MET A 166 2.87 10.68 -24.14
N VAL A 167 4.07 10.11 -24.15
CA VAL A 167 4.90 9.96 -25.36
C VAL A 167 4.17 9.12 -26.42
N PHE A 168 3.53 8.03 -26.01
CA PHE A 168 2.75 7.17 -26.92
C PHE A 168 1.55 7.93 -27.54
N ILE A 169 0.83 8.71 -26.73
CA ILE A 169 -0.28 9.55 -27.21
C ILE A 169 0.23 10.60 -28.21
N THR A 170 1.33 11.30 -27.90
CA THR A 170 1.95 12.28 -28.80
C THR A 170 2.36 11.63 -30.12
N TYR A 171 2.95 10.43 -30.08
CA TYR A 171 3.31 9.68 -31.28
C TYR A 171 2.09 9.33 -32.14
N LEU A 172 1.00 8.86 -31.54
CA LEU A 172 -0.24 8.55 -32.25
C LEU A 172 -0.86 9.79 -32.89
N LEU A 173 -0.86 10.93 -32.18
CA LEU A 173 -1.33 12.21 -32.71
C LEU A 173 -0.50 12.66 -33.90
N ALA A 174 0.84 12.57 -33.82
CA ALA A 174 1.73 12.91 -34.93
C ALA A 174 1.48 12.03 -36.17
N GLN A 175 1.38 10.72 -35.99
CA GLN A 175 1.02 9.75 -37.03
C GLN A 175 -0.33 10.09 -37.69
N TYR A 176 -1.34 10.41 -36.88
CA TYR A 176 -2.66 10.80 -37.38
C TYR A 176 -2.59 12.08 -38.21
N ASN A 177 -1.87 13.10 -37.74
CA ASN A 177 -1.77 14.39 -38.40
C ASN A 177 -1.06 14.27 -39.76
N MET A 178 0.05 13.52 -39.83
CA MET A 178 0.76 13.28 -41.08
C MET A 178 -0.10 12.54 -42.12
N ARG A 179 -0.86 11.52 -41.70
CA ARG A 179 -1.78 10.80 -42.59
C ARG A 179 -2.93 11.66 -43.09
N TRP A 180 -3.35 12.65 -42.30
CA TRP A 180 -4.37 13.61 -42.72
C TRP A 180 -3.82 14.58 -43.77
N ILE A 181 -2.61 15.11 -43.58
CA ILE A 181 -1.95 16.01 -44.55
C ILE A 181 -1.73 15.28 -45.87
N ALA A 182 -1.22 14.04 -45.83
CA ALA A 182 -0.99 13.23 -47.04
C ALA A 182 -2.27 13.02 -47.86
N ARG A 183 -3.42 12.77 -47.19
CA ARG A 183 -4.72 12.64 -47.87
C ARG A 183 -5.17 13.94 -48.53
N ARG A 184 -4.98 15.09 -47.86
CA ARG A 184 -5.32 16.41 -48.42
C ARG A 184 -4.39 16.83 -49.57
N ALA A 185 -3.12 16.44 -49.52
CA ALA A 185 -2.19 16.67 -50.62
C ALA A 185 -2.61 15.86 -51.86
N ALA A 186 -2.89 14.57 -51.71
CA ALA A 186 -3.34 13.70 -52.81
C ALA A 186 -4.66 14.16 -53.47
N ALA A 187 -5.56 14.81 -52.71
CA ALA A 187 -6.82 15.34 -53.23
C ALA A 187 -6.66 16.63 -54.05
N ARG A 188 -5.54 17.38 -53.89
CA ARG A 188 -5.26 18.60 -54.67
C ARG A 188 -4.60 18.33 -56.02
N HIS A 189 -4.06 17.13 -56.22
CA HIS A 189 -3.42 16.70 -57.46
C HIS A 189 -4.39 15.93 -58.39
N ARG A 190 -5.69 15.92 -58.08
CA ARG A 190 -6.77 15.40 -58.92
C ARG A 190 -7.68 16.56 -59.29
#